data_AF-A0A8X6FLB8-F1
#
_entry.id   AF-A0A8X6FLB8-F1
#
_cell.length_a   1.000
_cell.length_b   1.000
_cell.length_c   1.000
_cell.angle_alpha   90.00
_cell.angle_beta   90.00
_cell.angle_gamma   90.00
#
_symmetry.space_group_name_H-M   'P 1'
#
loop_
_entity.id
_entity.type
_entity.pdbx_description
1 polymer ?
#
loop_
_entity_poly.entity_id
_entity_poly.type
_entity_poly.pdbx_seq_one_letter_code
_entity_poly.pdbx_strand_id
1 'polypeptide(L)' 'MESPDDPVKIFEMKTVTHGSASAPFLSTKTLLQLSRDEEKRYPLAAPVLRENFYMDDFLSGASSLM' A
#
# COMPACT_ATOMS: atom_id res chain seq x y z
N MET A 1 -1.78 -33.46 -17.19
CA MET A 1 -1.71 -34.11 -15.88
C MET A 1 -0.26 -34.06 -15.46
N GLU A 2 0.05 -33.40 -14.35
CA GLU A 2 1.41 -33.43 -13.80
C GLU A 2 1.67 -34.81 -13.20
N SER A 3 2.85 -35.37 -13.49
CA SER A 3 3.35 -36.64 -12.95
C SER A 3 4.08 -36.39 -11.62
N PRO A 4 4.06 -37.31 -10.65
CA PRO A 4 4.88 -37.21 -9.44
C PRO A 4 6.40 -37.11 -9.71
N ASP A 5 6.83 -37.54 -10.90
CA ASP A 5 8.23 -37.49 -11.36
C ASP A 5 8.58 -36.19 -12.10
N ASP A 6 7.64 -35.26 -12.28
CA ASP A 6 7.92 -33.99 -12.93
C ASP A 6 8.79 -33.10 -12.01
N PRO A 7 9.80 -32.40 -12.55
CA PRO A 7 10.64 -31.52 -11.76
C PRO A 7 9.82 -30.37 -11.14
N VAL A 8 10.13 -30.03 -9.88
CA VAL A 8 9.47 -28.95 -9.15
C VAL A 8 9.58 -27.64 -9.92
N LYS A 9 8.43 -27.04 -10.26
CA LYS A 9 8.37 -25.71 -10.88
C LYS A 9 8.50 -24.64 -9.82
N ILE A 10 9.50 -23.78 -9.97
CA ILE A 10 9.70 -22.60 -9.13
C ILE A 10 9.09 -21.40 -9.84
N PHE A 11 8.24 -20.66 -9.14
CA PHE A 11 7.62 -19.44 -9.64
C PHE A 11 8.04 -18.25 -8.77
N GLU A 12 8.25 -17.09 -9.41
CA GLU A 12 8.50 -15.83 -8.72
C GLU A 12 7.26 -14.92 -8.83
N MET A 13 6.93 -14.26 -7.73
CA MET A 13 5.83 -13.30 -7.68
C MET A 13 6.29 -11.94 -8.19
N LYS A 14 5.70 -11.47 -9.29
CA LYS A 14 6.07 -10.20 -9.95
C LYS A 14 5.44 -8.95 -9.34
N THR A 15 4.55 -9.10 -8.36
CA THR A 15 3.78 -8.02 -7.74
C THR A 15 3.99 -8.01 -6.24
N VAL A 16 4.13 -6.82 -5.66
CA VAL A 16 4.16 -6.67 -4.20
C VAL A 16 2.76 -6.95 -3.66
N THR A 17 2.58 -8.05 -2.95
CA THR A 17 1.31 -8.39 -2.29
C THR A 17 1.33 -7.97 -0.82
N HIS A 18 0.14 -7.75 -0.28
CA HIS A 18 -0.10 -7.63 1.16
C HIS A 18 0.60 -8.79 1.90
N GLY A 19 1.41 -8.47 2.91
CA GLY A 19 2.18 -9.46 3.68
C GLY A 19 3.65 -9.62 3.28
N SER A 20 4.11 -9.00 2.19
CA SER A 20 5.57 -8.83 1.97
C SER A 20 6.12 -7.84 2.98
N ALA A 21 7.24 -8.16 3.66
CA ALA A 21 7.84 -7.29 4.68
C ALA A 21 8.18 -5.87 4.17
N SER A 22 8.34 -5.70 2.84
CA SER A 22 8.59 -4.41 2.19
C SER A 22 7.33 -3.69 1.70
N ALA A 23 6.17 -4.36 1.60
CA ALA A 23 4.93 -3.77 1.11
C ALA A 23 4.51 -2.51 1.88
N PRO A 24 4.52 -2.52 3.23
CA PRO A 24 4.08 -1.34 4.00
C PRO A 24 5.00 -0.13 3.79
N PHE A 25 6.30 -0.37 3.63
CA PHE A 25 7.29 0.67 3.34
C PHE A 25 7.10 1.28 1.94
N LEU A 26 6.85 0.43 0.93
CA LEU A 26 6.63 0.87 -0.45
C LEU A 26 5.31 1.63 -0.61
N SER A 27 4.24 1.17 0.02
CA SER A 27 2.94 1.87 0.03
C SER A 27 3.04 3.22 0.73
N THR A 28 3.64 3.28 1.92
CA THR A 28 3.85 4.54 2.64
C THR A 28 4.66 5.55 1.82
N LYS A 29 5.76 5.10 1.18
CA LYS A 29 6.55 5.98 0.30
C LYS A 29 5.76 6.48 -0.89
N THR A 30 4.97 5.62 -1.51
CA THR A 30 4.17 5.97 -2.70
C THR A 30 3.10 6.99 -2.34
N LEU A 31 2.40 6.81 -1.22
CA LEU A 31 1.38 7.74 -0.73
C LEU A 31 1.98 9.10 -0.35
N LEU A 32 3.14 9.11 0.30
CA LEU A 32 3.85 10.36 0.61
C LEU A 32 4.27 11.10 -0.66
N GLN A 33 4.78 10.40 -1.67
CA GLN A 33 5.15 11.02 -2.94
C GLN A 33 3.92 11.59 -3.66
N LEU A 34 2.84 10.81 -3.75
CA LEU A 34 1.58 11.23 -4.33
C LEU A 34 1.01 12.48 -3.63
N SER A 35 1.09 12.52 -2.29
CA SER A 35 0.63 13.68 -1.51
C SER A 35 1.38 14.97 -1.86
N ARG A 36 2.67 14.87 -2.21
CA ARG A 36 3.50 16.03 -2.61
C ARG A 36 3.22 16.46 -4.04
N ASP A 37 3.11 15.48 -4.94
CA ASP A 37 2.89 15.73 -6.37
C ASP A 37 1.52 16.38 -6.60
N GLU A 38 0.51 15.94 -5.86
CA GLU A 38 -0.88 16.38 -6.02
C GLU A 38 -1.29 17.49 -5.03
N GLU A 39 -0.38 17.99 -4.19
CA GLU A 39 -0.66 19.03 -3.17
C GLU A 39 -1.27 20.30 -3.79
N LYS A 40 -0.77 20.70 -4.96
CA LYS A 40 -1.26 21.87 -5.68
C LYS A 40 -2.68 21.67 -6.22
N ARG A 41 -3.05 20.42 -6.52
CA ARG A 41 -4.36 20.06 -7.09
C ARG A 41 -5.39 19.78 -6.00
N TYR A 42 -4.96 19.21 -4.87
CA TYR A 42 -5.79 18.87 -3.72
C TYR A 42 -5.19 19.38 -2.40
N PRO A 43 -5.17 20.70 -2.16
CA PRO A 43 -4.50 21.30 -1.00
C PRO A 43 -5.11 20.90 0.35
N LEU A 44 -6.37 20.45 0.37
CA LEU A 44 -7.03 19.97 1.58
C LEU A 44 -6.84 18.46 1.82
N ALA A 45 -6.66 17.67 0.76
CA ALA A 45 -6.53 16.22 0.87
C ALA A 45 -5.08 15.76 1.04
N ALA A 46 -4.13 16.47 0.43
CA ALA A 46 -2.70 16.16 0.54
C ALA A 46 -2.18 16.16 2.00
N PRO A 47 -2.56 17.11 2.88
CA PRO A 47 -2.20 17.05 4.29
C PRO A 47 -2.81 15.84 5.02
N VAL A 48 -4.06 15.50 4.70
CA VAL A 48 -4.76 14.34 5.29
C VAL A 48 -4.05 13.04 4.94
N LEU A 49 -3.58 12.89 3.70
CA LEU A 49 -2.77 11.75 3.26
C LEU A 49 -1.44 11.62 4.00
N ARG A 50 -0.84 12.75 4.42
CA ARG A 50 0.42 12.78 5.17
C ARG A 50 0.25 12.46 6.66
N GLU A 51 -0.90 12.79 7.23
CA GLU A 51 -1.12 12.74 8.68
C GLU A 51 -1.99 11.56 9.14
N ASN A 52 -2.83 11.01 8.26
CA ASN A 52 -3.84 10.00 8.62
C ASN A 52 -3.62 8.62 7.97
N PHE A 53 -2.51 8.40 7.28
CA PHE A 53 -2.14 7.09 6.76
C PHE A 53 -1.11 6.43 7.68
N TYR A 54 -1.45 5.23 8.17
CA TYR A 54 -0.49 4.33 8.84
C TYR A 54 -0.35 3.07 7.98
N MET A 55 0.77 2.94 7.27
CA MET A 55 1.00 1.89 6.29
C MET A 55 -0.06 1.89 5.16
N ASP A 56 -0.70 0.76 4.88
CA ASP A 56 -1.74 0.60 3.86
C ASP A 56 -3.13 1.06 4.35
N ASP A 57 -3.28 1.35 5.64
CA ASP A 57 -4.57 1.68 6.26
C ASP A 57 -4.77 3.20 6.37
N PHE A 58 -5.89 3.66 5.81
CA PHE A 58 -6.38 5.01 6.03
C PHE A 58 -7.12 5.08 7.36
N LEU A 59 -6.50 5.69 8.37
CA LEU A 59 -7.08 5.87 9.69
C LEU A 59 -7.80 7.22 9.76
N SER A 60 -8.99 7.32 9.15
CA SER A 60 -9.90 8.43 9.45
C SER A 60 -10.90 8.01 10.54
N GLY A 61 -10.68 8.46 11.76
CA GLY A 61 -11.70 8.41 12.80
C GLY A 61 -12.75 9.48 12.53
N ALA A 62 -13.98 9.10 12.17
CA ALA A 62 -15.09 10.03 12.29
C ALA A 62 -15.35 10.26 13.79
N SER A 63 -15.19 11.50 14.26
CA SER A 63 -15.59 11.91 15.62
C SER A 63 -17.12 11.99 15.76
N SER A 64 -17.86 11.01 15.27
CA SER A 64 -19.25 10.85 15.66
C SER A 64 -19.28 9.82 16.77
N LEU A 65 -19.50 10.31 17.99
CA LEU A 65 -19.98 9.46 19.08
C LEU A 65 -21.11 8.57 18.57
N MET A 66 -20.99 7.26 18.81
CA MET A 66 -22.13 6.43 19.18
C MET A 66 -21.69 5.42 20.22
#